data_AF-A0A1I4TI96-F1
#
_entry.id   AF-A0A1I4TI96-F1
#
_cell.length_a   1.000
_cell.length_b   1.000
_cell.length_c   1.000
_cell.angle_alpha   90.00
_cell.angle_beta   90.00
_cell.angle_gamma   90.00
#
_symmetry.space_group_name_H-M   'P 1'
#
loop_
_entity.id
_entity.type
_entity.pdbx_description
1 polymer ?
#
loop_
_entity_poly.entity_id
_entity_poly.type
_entity_poly.pdbx_seq_one_letter_code
_entity_poly.pdbx_strand_id
1 'polypeptide(L)'
;MHDSDTHPDRYGFALDPRFRSVLRPFGVRDPSEAEVVLDADRLLVRFGHWSLATPVRNLAGARVTGPFAASKVLGPRLSLADRGLTFGTSTERGVCIRFHRPVPGLEPLGVLRHPAVTVTVRDPDALAAAVERHAAAAPDRTPGRTPHRPEPTPQPGPLRRAAAIARYPAGLALSTARYVRCAGRIERSEAAGDATDRPPALPDGSLDAHLTTAEEGSGPLLHRTFRVLIRGARVDAAGLVDRLCADPDRAAPSEVASFRKLRGRLGELQAGDEYVVRMPAPWSGPVRVVARDATSFRFATLAGHIEAGQIEFRARDVDGGLEFGVEAWSRPGDGPAAVVFDRLGIGKEIQLHMWTQFCLAACRVAGGRSVGPIRVHTRRCAWPPTP
;
A
#
# COMPACT_ATOMS: atom_id res chain seq x y z
N MET A 1 -24.30 2.96 -27.45
CA MET A 1 -24.78 3.29 -26.10
C MET A 1 -25.28 2.02 -25.43
N HIS A 2 -24.37 1.31 -24.80
CA HIS A 2 -24.66 0.31 -23.75
C HIS A 2 -23.40 0.31 -22.89
N ASP A 3 -23.36 1.24 -21.95
CA ASP A 3 -22.41 1.19 -20.84
C ASP A 3 -22.91 0.03 -19.98
N SER A 4 -22.37 -1.17 -20.23
CA SER A 4 -22.57 -2.30 -19.34
C SER A 4 -21.80 -1.98 -18.08
N ASP A 5 -22.48 -1.29 -17.17
CA ASP A 5 -22.04 -0.97 -15.82
C ASP A 5 -21.72 -2.28 -15.10
N THR A 6 -20.51 -2.79 -15.33
CA THR A 6 -20.06 -4.09 -14.86
C THR A 6 -19.67 -3.87 -13.41
N HIS A 7 -20.69 -3.87 -12.54
CA HIS A 7 -20.48 -3.72 -11.12
C HIS A 7 -19.54 -4.84 -10.66
N PRO A 8 -18.47 -4.53 -9.90
CA PRO A 8 -17.53 -5.53 -9.47
C PRO A 8 -18.23 -6.57 -8.57
N ASP A 9 -17.97 -7.86 -8.81
CA ASP A 9 -18.49 -8.95 -7.99
C ASP A 9 -17.82 -8.90 -6.60
N ARG A 10 -18.63 -8.74 -5.56
CA ARG A 10 -18.19 -8.57 -4.17
C ARG A 10 -18.59 -9.75 -3.31
N TYR A 11 -17.61 -10.37 -2.66
CA TYR A 11 -17.81 -11.52 -1.78
C TYR A 11 -17.32 -11.20 -0.37
N GLY A 12 -18.27 -11.00 0.55
CA GLY A 12 -17.95 -10.79 1.96
C GLY A 12 -17.41 -12.04 2.64
N PHE A 13 -16.51 -11.88 3.61
CA PHE A 13 -16.02 -13.00 4.42
C PHE A 13 -17.11 -13.58 5.34
N ALA A 14 -17.08 -14.90 5.52
CA ALA A 14 -17.91 -15.61 6.49
C ALA A 14 -17.33 -15.38 7.90
N LEU A 15 -17.66 -14.24 8.51
CA LEU A 15 -17.22 -13.88 9.86
C LEU A 15 -18.00 -14.68 10.90
N ASP A 16 -17.45 -15.79 11.37
CA ASP A 16 -18.05 -16.55 12.47
C ASP A 16 -18.04 -15.69 13.75
N PRO A 17 -19.20 -15.46 14.39
CA PRO A 17 -19.31 -14.66 15.61
C PRO A 17 -18.35 -15.10 16.72
N ARG A 18 -18.03 -16.39 16.79
CA ARG A 18 -17.13 -16.98 17.80
C ARG A 18 -15.69 -16.46 17.70
N PHE A 19 -15.28 -16.00 16.52
CA PHE A 19 -13.90 -15.56 16.26
C PHE A 19 -13.76 -14.05 16.08
N ARG A 20 -14.85 -13.27 16.18
CA ARG A 20 -14.81 -11.80 16.04
C ARG A 20 -13.79 -11.13 16.97
N SER A 21 -13.71 -11.56 18.23
CA SER A 21 -12.74 -11.02 19.20
C SER A 21 -11.29 -11.32 18.81
N VAL A 22 -11.02 -12.50 18.26
CA VAL A 22 -9.70 -12.94 17.78
C VAL A 22 -9.28 -12.24 16.49
N LEU A 23 -10.25 -11.79 15.68
CA LEU A 23 -10.03 -11.11 14.41
C LEU A 23 -9.84 -9.58 14.55
N ARG A 24 -10.22 -8.98 15.69
CA ARG A 24 -10.06 -7.54 15.96
C ARG A 24 -8.61 -7.03 15.92
N PRO A 25 -7.61 -7.72 16.52
CA PRO A 25 -6.20 -7.34 16.43
C PRO A 25 -5.66 -7.38 14.99
N PHE A 26 -6.36 -8.07 14.09
CA PHE A 26 -6.00 -8.27 12.69
C PHE A 26 -6.68 -7.27 11.74
N GLY A 27 -7.38 -6.27 12.28
CA GLY A 27 -8.01 -5.18 11.52
C GLY A 27 -9.42 -5.50 11.02
N VAL A 28 -9.92 -6.72 11.25
CA VAL A 28 -11.26 -7.13 10.83
C VAL A 28 -12.25 -6.79 11.94
N ARG A 29 -12.68 -5.52 11.97
CA ARG A 29 -13.63 -4.99 12.98
C ARG A 29 -15.07 -4.96 12.46
N ASP A 30 -15.22 -4.75 11.16
CA ASP A 30 -16.47 -4.66 10.43
C ASP A 30 -16.43 -5.57 9.19
N PRO A 31 -17.58 -6.09 8.70
CA PRO A 31 -17.63 -6.86 7.46
C PRO A 31 -17.04 -6.15 6.24
N SER A 32 -17.06 -4.81 6.18
CA SER A 32 -16.45 -4.03 5.09
C SER A 32 -14.92 -4.14 5.04
N GLU A 33 -14.27 -4.55 6.13
CA GLU A 33 -12.81 -4.70 6.20
C GLU A 33 -12.31 -6.09 5.75
N ALA A 34 -13.23 -7.00 5.41
CA ALA A 34 -12.92 -8.33 4.89
C ALA A 34 -13.82 -8.68 3.70
N GLU A 35 -13.30 -8.46 2.51
CA GLU A 35 -14.03 -8.58 1.24
C GLU A 35 -13.10 -9.10 0.13
N VAL A 36 -13.65 -9.92 -0.76
CA VAL A 36 -13.03 -10.26 -2.05
C VAL A 36 -13.78 -9.50 -3.14
N VAL A 37 -13.07 -8.75 -3.95
CA VAL A 37 -13.60 -8.02 -5.10
C VAL A 37 -12.99 -8.63 -6.35
N LEU A 38 -13.85 -9.06 -7.29
CA LEU A 38 -13.46 -9.60 -8.57
C LEU A 38 -14.13 -8.75 -9.66
N ASP A 39 -13.31 -8.11 -10.49
CA ASP A 39 -13.78 -7.31 -11.63
C ASP A 39 -13.20 -7.88 -12.94
N ALA A 40 -13.50 -7.23 -14.07
CA ALA A 40 -13.04 -7.67 -15.39
C ALA A 40 -11.51 -7.68 -15.54
N ASP A 41 -10.77 -6.93 -14.72
CA ASP A 41 -9.33 -6.71 -14.85
C ASP A 41 -8.52 -7.35 -13.72
N ARG A 42 -9.07 -7.48 -12.51
CA ARG A 42 -8.34 -7.93 -11.30
C ARG A 42 -9.19 -8.69 -10.28
N LEU A 43 -8.46 -9.45 -9.47
CA LEU A 43 -8.88 -9.98 -8.17
C LEU A 43 -8.19 -9.16 -7.05
N LEU A 44 -8.99 -8.62 -6.13
CA LEU A 44 -8.54 -7.97 -4.90
C LEU A 44 -9.12 -8.73 -3.70
N VAL A 45 -8.27 -9.20 -2.80
CA VAL A 45 -8.65 -9.79 -1.52
C VAL A 45 -8.25 -8.80 -0.43
N ARG A 46 -9.20 -8.33 0.38
CA ARG A 46 -8.97 -7.52 1.59
C ARG A 46 -9.25 -8.35 2.83
N PHE A 47 -8.37 -8.26 3.82
CA PHE A 47 -8.51 -8.94 5.09
C PHE A 47 -7.88 -8.12 6.22
N GLY A 48 -8.65 -7.17 6.75
CA GLY A 48 -8.20 -6.24 7.78
C GLY A 48 -6.89 -5.56 7.38
N HIS A 49 -5.83 -5.82 8.13
CA HIS A 49 -4.51 -5.25 7.84
C HIS A 49 -3.85 -5.81 6.58
N TRP A 50 -4.35 -6.85 5.91
CA TRP A 50 -3.74 -7.46 4.72
C TRP A 50 -4.58 -7.30 3.47
N SER A 51 -3.93 -7.28 2.32
CA SER A 51 -4.61 -7.29 1.03
C SER A 51 -3.73 -7.92 -0.04
N LEU A 52 -4.34 -8.60 -1.00
CA LEU A 52 -3.68 -9.22 -2.13
C LEU A 52 -4.38 -8.74 -3.39
N ALA A 53 -3.62 -8.22 -4.35
CA ALA A 53 -4.15 -7.77 -5.63
C ALA A 53 -3.40 -8.47 -6.76
N THR A 54 -4.14 -8.96 -7.74
CA THR A 54 -3.55 -9.57 -8.95
C THR A 54 -4.48 -9.37 -10.15
N PRO A 55 -3.94 -9.16 -11.36
CA PRO A 55 -4.76 -9.15 -12.58
C PRO A 55 -5.49 -10.49 -12.77
N VAL A 56 -6.72 -10.48 -13.34
CA VAL A 56 -7.49 -11.72 -13.59
C VAL A 56 -6.78 -12.68 -14.53
N ARG A 57 -5.96 -12.16 -15.46
CA ARG A 57 -5.09 -12.97 -16.34
C ARG A 57 -4.06 -13.83 -15.60
N ASN A 58 -3.81 -13.56 -14.32
CA ASN A 58 -2.89 -14.33 -13.50
C ASN A 58 -3.61 -15.44 -12.70
N LEU A 59 -4.92 -15.60 -12.83
CA LEU A 59 -5.70 -16.63 -12.13
C LEU A 59 -5.56 -17.96 -12.86
N ALA A 60 -5.07 -18.98 -12.17
CA ALA A 60 -4.88 -20.33 -12.70
C ALA A 60 -6.04 -21.29 -12.36
N GLY A 61 -7.07 -20.80 -11.66
CA GLY A 61 -8.26 -21.54 -11.25
C GLY A 61 -8.52 -21.49 -9.75
N ALA A 62 -9.70 -21.93 -9.34
CA ALA A 62 -10.17 -21.94 -7.97
C ALA A 62 -10.82 -23.28 -7.61
N ARG A 63 -10.66 -23.70 -6.36
CA ARG A 63 -11.32 -24.90 -5.84
C ARG A 63 -11.93 -24.61 -4.49
N VAL A 64 -13.20 -24.98 -4.32
CA VAL A 64 -13.82 -24.98 -3.00
C VAL A 64 -13.18 -26.09 -2.16
N THR A 65 -12.70 -25.74 -0.98
CA THR A 65 -11.99 -26.62 -0.06
C THR A 65 -12.59 -26.50 1.35
N GLY A 66 -12.46 -27.57 2.13
CA GLY A 66 -13.05 -27.70 3.47
C GLY A 66 -13.55 -29.12 3.71
N PRO A 67 -13.99 -29.45 4.94
CA PRO A 67 -13.92 -28.62 6.14
C PRO A 67 -12.49 -28.51 6.69
N PHE A 68 -12.24 -27.45 7.46
CA PHE A 68 -10.91 -27.18 8.02
C PHE A 68 -10.89 -27.34 9.53
N ALA A 69 -9.79 -27.85 10.09
CA ALA A 69 -9.57 -27.76 11.53
C ALA A 69 -9.43 -26.28 11.94
N ALA A 70 -10.06 -25.85 13.04
CA ALA A 70 -9.96 -24.49 13.58
C ALA A 70 -8.51 -24.04 13.77
N SER A 71 -7.64 -24.96 14.20
CA SER A 71 -6.20 -24.75 14.34
C SER A 71 -5.46 -24.51 13.02
N LYS A 72 -6.07 -24.73 11.85
CA LYS A 72 -5.47 -24.59 10.52
C LYS A 72 -5.96 -23.39 9.71
N VAL A 73 -7.06 -22.74 10.09
CA VAL A 73 -7.72 -21.72 9.24
C VAL A 73 -7.99 -20.38 9.90
N LEU A 74 -7.95 -20.26 11.23
CA LEU A 74 -8.22 -18.98 11.88
C LEU A 74 -7.05 -17.99 11.74
N GLY A 75 -7.34 -16.84 11.12
CA GLY A 75 -6.43 -15.71 10.91
C GLY A 75 -5.60 -15.82 9.61
N PRO A 76 -4.70 -14.85 9.37
CA PRO A 76 -3.73 -14.94 8.29
C PRO A 76 -2.74 -16.09 8.55
N ARG A 77 -2.76 -17.13 7.71
CA ARG A 77 -1.82 -18.25 7.83
C ARG A 77 -1.01 -18.44 6.55
N LEU A 78 0.22 -18.87 6.73
CA LEU A 78 1.03 -19.50 5.68
C LEU A 78 0.84 -21.02 5.80
N SER A 79 0.34 -21.66 4.75
CA SER A 79 0.57 -23.10 4.56
C SER A 79 2.03 -23.29 4.16
N LEU A 80 2.83 -23.81 5.08
CA LEU A 80 4.28 -24.01 4.90
C LEU A 80 4.61 -25.18 3.96
N ALA A 81 3.66 -26.08 3.70
CA ALA A 81 3.81 -27.20 2.76
C ALA A 81 3.70 -26.73 1.30
N ASP A 82 2.77 -25.83 1.00
CA ASP A 82 2.42 -25.42 -0.39
C ASP A 82 2.66 -23.93 -0.68
N ARG A 83 3.20 -23.17 0.29
CA ARG A 83 3.30 -21.69 0.27
C ARG A 83 1.96 -20.96 0.10
N GLY A 84 0.84 -21.65 0.29
CA GLY A 84 -0.50 -21.07 0.22
C GLY A 84 -0.73 -20.03 1.31
N LEU A 85 -1.38 -18.92 0.96
CA LEU A 85 -1.86 -17.91 1.90
C LEU A 85 -3.27 -18.27 2.33
N THR A 86 -3.63 -18.16 3.60
CA THR A 86 -5.02 -18.35 4.06
C THR A 86 -5.48 -17.10 4.78
N PHE A 87 -6.60 -16.56 4.35
CA PHE A 87 -7.41 -15.60 5.10
C PHE A 87 -8.67 -16.33 5.53
N GLY A 88 -8.72 -16.75 6.79
CA GLY A 88 -9.82 -17.57 7.28
C GLY A 88 -10.50 -16.99 8.52
N THR A 89 -11.82 -16.91 8.42
CA THR A 89 -12.76 -16.41 9.45
C THR A 89 -13.85 -17.43 9.78
N SER A 90 -13.90 -18.54 9.02
CA SER A 90 -14.76 -19.70 9.25
C SER A 90 -13.95 -20.98 9.02
N THR A 91 -14.41 -22.08 9.60
CA THR A 91 -13.79 -23.41 9.47
C THR A 91 -14.55 -24.33 8.52
N GLU A 92 -15.73 -23.92 8.06
CA GLU A 92 -16.66 -24.78 7.35
C GLU A 92 -16.22 -25.01 5.90
N ARG A 93 -16.08 -23.93 5.12
CA ARG A 93 -15.75 -23.97 3.69
C ARG A 93 -15.00 -22.71 3.28
N GLY A 94 -14.17 -22.82 2.25
CA GLY A 94 -13.45 -21.69 1.65
C GLY A 94 -13.05 -21.98 0.22
N VAL A 95 -12.44 -21.01 -0.45
CA VAL A 95 -11.99 -21.12 -1.84
C VAL A 95 -10.49 -20.98 -1.90
N CYS A 96 -9.79 -22.01 -2.38
CA CYS A 96 -8.38 -21.93 -2.73
C CYS A 96 -8.23 -21.47 -4.19
N ILE A 97 -7.82 -20.22 -4.37
CA ILE A 97 -7.54 -19.57 -5.64
C ILE A 97 -6.05 -19.75 -5.96
N ARG A 98 -5.73 -20.28 -7.13
CA ARG A 98 -4.36 -20.52 -7.61
C ARG A 98 -3.96 -19.45 -8.62
N PHE A 99 -2.66 -19.17 -8.69
CA PHE A 99 -2.10 -18.17 -9.59
C PHE A 99 -1.09 -18.77 -10.56
N HIS A 100 -1.03 -18.25 -11.78
CA HIS A 100 0.01 -18.62 -12.76
C HIS A 100 1.40 -18.15 -12.31
N ARG A 101 1.47 -16.94 -11.76
CA ARG A 101 2.67 -16.35 -11.16
C ARG A 101 2.42 -16.07 -9.68
N PRO A 102 3.33 -16.50 -8.77
CA PRO A 102 3.22 -16.23 -7.36
C PRO A 102 3.09 -14.73 -7.03
N VAL A 103 2.14 -14.37 -6.18
CA VAL A 103 1.79 -12.98 -5.82
C VAL A 103 2.21 -12.63 -4.39
N PRO A 104 2.65 -11.40 -4.09
CA PRO A 104 2.89 -10.97 -2.71
C PRO A 104 1.56 -10.84 -1.95
N GLY A 105 1.52 -11.18 -0.65
CA GLY A 105 0.25 -11.19 0.09
C GLY A 105 0.35 -10.84 1.57
N LEU A 106 1.25 -11.48 2.32
CA LEU A 106 1.26 -11.35 3.79
C LEU A 106 2.32 -10.40 4.36
N GLU A 107 3.37 -10.12 3.60
CA GLU A 107 4.60 -9.51 4.12
C GLU A 107 4.85 -8.14 3.46
N PRO A 108 5.29 -7.12 4.22
CA PRO A 108 5.45 -5.74 3.73
C PRO A 108 6.41 -5.60 2.54
N LEU A 109 7.44 -6.46 2.47
CA LEU A 109 8.51 -6.38 1.46
C LEU A 109 8.20 -7.12 0.15
N GLY A 110 7.09 -7.85 0.06
CA GLY A 110 6.73 -8.62 -1.14
C GLY A 110 7.69 -9.77 -1.49
N VAL A 111 8.57 -10.17 -0.56
CA VAL A 111 9.59 -11.21 -0.78
C VAL A 111 8.96 -12.60 -0.75
N LEU A 112 7.98 -12.80 0.13
CA LEU A 112 7.17 -14.02 0.16
C LEU A 112 6.05 -13.94 -0.88
N ARG A 113 6.20 -14.74 -1.93
CA ARG A 113 5.20 -14.87 -3.00
C ARG A 113 4.43 -16.17 -2.86
N HIS A 114 3.11 -16.06 -2.98
CA HIS A 114 2.17 -17.12 -2.75
C HIS A 114 1.63 -17.63 -4.09
N PRO A 115 1.76 -18.93 -4.40
CA PRO A 115 1.19 -19.52 -5.60
C PRO A 115 -0.33 -19.70 -5.49
N ALA A 116 -0.91 -19.58 -4.29
CA ALA A 116 -2.34 -19.68 -4.05
C ALA A 116 -2.76 -18.88 -2.81
N VAL A 117 -4.03 -18.46 -2.77
CA VAL A 117 -4.69 -17.88 -1.60
C VAL A 117 -5.99 -18.63 -1.31
N THR A 118 -6.23 -18.96 -0.04
CA THR A 118 -7.46 -19.54 0.47
C THR A 118 -8.25 -18.46 1.21
N VAL A 119 -9.50 -18.25 0.81
CA VAL A 119 -10.40 -17.26 1.42
C VAL A 119 -11.69 -17.93 1.90
N THR A 120 -12.17 -17.58 3.08
CA THR A 120 -13.43 -18.12 3.63
C THR A 120 -14.55 -17.09 3.46
N VAL A 121 -15.07 -16.98 2.23
CA VAL A 121 -16.20 -16.11 1.89
C VAL A 121 -17.55 -16.75 2.23
N ARG A 122 -18.60 -15.94 2.33
CA ARG A 122 -19.98 -16.41 2.60
C ARG A 122 -20.49 -17.38 1.52
N ASP A 123 -20.15 -17.12 0.27
CA ASP A 123 -20.51 -17.96 -0.87
C ASP A 123 -19.25 -18.42 -1.62
N PRO A 124 -18.63 -19.54 -1.18
CA PRO A 124 -17.42 -20.05 -1.81
C PRO A 124 -17.68 -20.64 -3.20
N ASP A 125 -18.87 -21.16 -3.46
CA ASP A 125 -19.21 -21.77 -4.75
C ASP A 125 -19.33 -20.69 -5.83
N ALA A 126 -20.00 -19.57 -5.52
CA ALA A 126 -20.10 -18.43 -6.43
C ALA A 126 -18.74 -17.80 -6.75
N LEU A 127 -17.87 -17.61 -5.75
CA LEU A 127 -16.52 -17.08 -5.96
C LEU A 127 -15.66 -18.04 -6.80
N ALA A 128 -15.73 -19.36 -6.53
CA ALA A 128 -14.98 -20.34 -7.32
C ALA A 128 -15.42 -20.35 -8.78
N ALA A 129 -16.73 -20.33 -9.04
CA ALA A 129 -17.28 -20.27 -10.39
C ALA A 129 -16.83 -19.00 -11.13
N ALA A 130 -16.84 -17.84 -10.46
CA ALA A 130 -16.41 -16.58 -11.05
C ALA A 130 -14.92 -16.60 -11.42
N VAL A 131 -14.05 -17.06 -10.52
CA VAL A 131 -12.61 -17.19 -10.80
C VAL A 131 -12.35 -18.16 -11.96
N GLU A 132 -13.06 -19.30 -12.02
CA GLU A 132 -12.91 -20.27 -13.12
C GLU A 132 -13.34 -19.69 -14.47
N ARG A 133 -14.37 -18.83 -14.53
CA ARG A 133 -14.74 -18.13 -15.78
C ARG A 133 -13.59 -17.28 -16.31
N HIS A 134 -12.91 -16.53 -15.45
CA HIS A 134 -11.76 -15.72 -15.85
C HIS A 134 -10.53 -16.55 -16.22
N ALA A 135 -10.27 -17.65 -15.48
CA ALA A 135 -9.18 -18.57 -15.79
C ALA A 135 -9.40 -19.30 -17.13
N ALA A 136 -10.66 -19.56 -17.51
CA ALA A 136 -11.01 -20.16 -18.79
C ALA A 136 -10.93 -19.19 -19.98
N ALA A 137 -11.16 -17.89 -19.75
CA ALA A 137 -11.16 -16.85 -20.79
C ALA A 137 -9.75 -16.35 -21.17
N ALA A 138 -8.68 -16.78 -20.47
CA ALA A 138 -7.32 -16.35 -20.77
C ALA A 138 -6.82 -16.92 -22.12
N PRO A 139 -6.33 -16.08 -23.07
CA PRO A 139 -6.10 -16.47 -24.47
C PRO A 139 -4.84 -17.31 -24.75
N ASP A 140 -4.15 -17.84 -23.73
CA ASP A 140 -2.94 -18.64 -23.95
C ASP A 140 -3.09 -20.06 -23.37
N ARG A 141 -3.82 -20.90 -24.12
CA ARG A 141 -3.84 -22.35 -23.91
C ARG A 141 -3.05 -23.01 -25.03
N THR A 142 -1.77 -23.28 -24.81
CA THR A 142 -1.10 -24.38 -25.50
C THR A 142 -1.59 -25.69 -24.87
N PRO A 143 -2.34 -26.56 -25.58
CA PRO A 143 -2.80 -27.82 -25.03
C PRO A 143 -1.66 -28.84 -25.11
N GLY A 144 -1.19 -29.34 -23.96
CA GLY A 144 -0.18 -30.41 -23.97
C GLY A 144 0.64 -30.63 -22.70
N ARG A 145 0.36 -29.94 -21.59
CA ARG A 145 1.06 -30.21 -20.32
C ARG A 145 0.10 -30.76 -19.29
N THR A 146 0.19 -32.06 -19.08
CA THR A 146 -0.37 -32.76 -17.91
C THR A 146 -0.05 -31.97 -16.64
N PRO A 147 -1.01 -31.79 -15.73
CA PRO A 147 -0.81 -30.98 -14.53
C PRO A 147 0.32 -31.60 -13.69
N HIS A 148 1.43 -30.88 -13.60
CA HIS A 148 2.55 -31.26 -12.76
C HIS A 148 2.07 -31.17 -11.31
N ARG A 149 1.92 -32.33 -10.65
CA ARG A 149 1.85 -32.41 -9.19
C ARG A 149 3.15 -31.76 -8.68
N PRO A 150 3.12 -30.68 -7.88
CA PRO A 150 4.34 -30.17 -7.30
C PRO A 150 4.84 -31.25 -6.32
N GLU A 151 5.99 -31.83 -6.60
CA GLU A 151 6.72 -32.59 -5.60
C GLU A 151 7.04 -31.66 -4.41
N PRO A 152 6.92 -32.15 -3.16
CA PRO A 152 7.24 -31.37 -1.99
C PRO A 152 8.72 -30.96 -2.04
N THR A 153 8.95 -29.68 -2.30
CA THR A 153 10.30 -29.11 -2.29
C THR A 153 10.88 -29.26 -0.87
N PRO A 154 12.17 -29.61 -0.70
CA PRO A 154 12.76 -29.79 0.62
C PRO A 154 12.58 -28.52 1.46
N GLN A 155 12.13 -28.71 2.70
CA GLN A 155 11.87 -27.61 3.60
C GLN A 155 13.14 -26.77 3.81
N PRO A 156 13.09 -25.42 3.73
CA PRO A 156 14.19 -24.61 4.21
C PRO A 156 14.30 -24.80 5.73
N GLY A 157 15.50 -25.17 6.17
CA GLY A 157 15.83 -25.43 7.57
C GLY A 157 15.58 -24.24 8.50
N PRO A 158 15.52 -24.48 9.82
CA PRO A 158 15.16 -23.49 10.84
C PRO A 158 15.98 -22.18 10.77
N LEU A 159 17.26 -22.26 10.35
CA LEU A 159 18.14 -21.10 10.16
C LEU A 159 17.66 -20.14 9.05
N ARG A 160 17.10 -20.64 7.96
CA ARG A 160 16.53 -19.81 6.88
C ARG A 160 15.19 -19.18 7.26
N ARG A 161 14.47 -19.75 8.23
CA ARG A 161 13.21 -19.23 8.79
C ARG A 161 13.47 -18.11 9.79
N ALA A 162 14.43 -18.30 10.69
CA ALA A 162 14.93 -17.25 11.58
C ALA A 162 15.48 -16.05 10.77
N ALA A 163 16.16 -16.30 9.66
CA ALA A 163 16.64 -15.24 8.76
C ALA A 163 15.53 -14.39 8.12
N ALA A 164 14.31 -14.92 7.92
CA ALA A 164 13.18 -14.16 7.38
C ALA A 164 12.57 -13.21 8.42
N ILE A 165 12.53 -13.62 9.69
CA ILE A 165 12.04 -12.80 10.81
C ILE A 165 13.12 -11.81 11.29
N ALA A 166 14.37 -12.23 11.34
CA ALA A 166 15.53 -11.38 11.63
C ALA A 166 15.85 -10.37 10.52
N ARG A 167 15.25 -10.52 9.32
CA ARG A 167 15.37 -9.55 8.22
C ARG A 167 14.60 -8.27 8.45
N TYR A 168 13.62 -8.25 9.35
CA TYR A 168 12.88 -7.04 9.73
C TYR A 168 13.78 -6.02 10.44
N PRO A 169 14.45 -6.35 11.56
CA PRO A 169 15.43 -5.44 12.15
C PRO A 169 16.61 -5.19 11.22
N ALA A 170 16.97 -6.13 10.33
CA ALA A 170 18.00 -5.89 9.31
C ALA A 170 17.57 -4.90 8.22
N GLY A 171 16.30 -4.92 7.78
CA GLY A 171 15.73 -3.97 6.82
C GLY A 171 15.60 -2.58 7.42
N LEU A 172 15.15 -2.49 8.68
CA LEU A 172 15.16 -1.25 9.46
C LEU A 172 16.60 -0.75 9.72
N ALA A 173 17.54 -1.64 10.05
CA ALA A 173 18.95 -1.28 10.23
C ALA A 173 19.61 -0.87 8.91
N LEU A 174 19.24 -1.49 7.78
CA LEU A 174 19.73 -1.12 6.45
C LEU A 174 19.16 0.21 6.00
N SER A 175 17.86 0.46 6.24
CA SER A 175 17.23 1.75 5.95
C SER A 175 17.82 2.83 6.84
N THR A 176 18.01 2.55 8.14
CA THR A 176 18.69 3.44 9.09
C THR A 176 20.14 3.69 8.67
N ALA A 177 20.89 2.68 8.24
CA ALA A 177 22.26 2.84 7.77
C ALA A 177 22.32 3.63 6.46
N ARG A 178 21.39 3.41 5.52
CA ARG A 178 21.24 4.23 4.30
C ARG A 178 20.91 5.67 4.66
N TYR A 179 20.02 5.87 5.62
CA TYR A 179 19.68 7.19 6.13
C TYR A 179 20.88 7.88 6.75
N VAL A 180 21.61 7.23 7.67
CA VAL A 180 22.81 7.79 8.28
C VAL A 180 23.87 8.13 7.22
N ARG A 181 24.05 7.27 6.21
CA ARG A 181 24.95 7.56 5.07
C ARG A 181 24.47 8.74 4.22
N CYS A 182 23.15 8.93 4.10
CA CYS A 182 22.56 10.05 3.39
C CYS A 182 22.36 11.28 4.28
N ALA A 183 22.48 11.18 5.61
CA ALA A 183 22.12 12.24 6.55
C ALA A 183 23.00 13.47 6.36
N GLY A 184 24.28 13.28 6.05
CA GLY A 184 25.20 14.35 5.65
C GLY A 184 24.88 15.01 4.30
N ARG A 185 23.86 14.53 3.58
CA ARG A 185 23.31 15.11 2.34
C ARG A 185 21.89 15.63 2.54
N ILE A 186 21.42 15.80 3.77
CA ILE A 186 20.12 16.38 4.08
C ILE A 186 20.34 17.70 4.77
N GLU A 187 19.93 18.78 4.14
CA GLU A 187 19.91 20.12 4.73
C GLU A 187 18.54 20.33 5.39
N ARG A 188 18.53 20.57 6.70
CA ARG A 188 17.30 20.68 7.49
C ARG A 188 17.14 22.06 8.06
N SER A 189 15.93 22.57 8.00
CA SER A 189 15.53 23.78 8.72
C SER A 189 14.13 23.60 9.29
N GLU A 190 13.92 24.13 10.49
CA GLU A 190 12.62 24.18 11.14
C GLU A 190 12.32 25.63 11.53
N ALA A 191 11.09 26.06 11.31
CA ALA A 191 10.62 27.40 11.64
C ALA A 191 9.17 27.37 12.13
N ALA A 192 8.77 28.40 12.88
CA ALA A 192 7.37 28.62 13.21
C ALA A 192 6.59 28.92 11.92
N GLY A 193 5.51 28.20 11.70
CA GLY A 193 4.60 28.41 10.58
C GLY A 193 3.44 29.34 10.91
N ASP A 194 2.69 29.73 9.89
CA ASP A 194 1.57 30.67 10.00
C ASP A 194 0.32 30.15 9.26
N ALA A 195 -0.70 31.01 9.10
CA ALA A 195 -1.95 30.64 8.46
C ALA A 195 -1.82 30.28 6.96
N THR A 196 -0.71 30.67 6.30
CA THR A 196 -0.45 30.35 4.89
C THR A 196 0.06 28.92 4.68
N ASP A 197 0.55 28.28 5.74
CA ASP A 197 1.07 26.90 5.74
C ASP A 197 -0.06 25.84 5.78
N ARG A 198 -1.30 26.21 5.43
CA ARG A 198 -2.45 25.29 5.36
C ARG A 198 -2.41 24.43 4.10
N PRO A 199 -2.95 23.20 4.15
CA PRO A 199 -3.08 22.39 2.95
C PRO A 199 -3.95 23.10 1.91
N PRO A 200 -3.68 22.93 0.60
CA PRO A 200 -4.52 23.55 -0.42
C PRO A 200 -5.94 22.97 -0.36
N ALA A 201 -6.91 23.75 -0.82
CA ALA A 201 -8.30 23.35 -0.85
C ALA A 201 -8.48 22.03 -1.63
N LEU A 202 -9.32 21.15 -1.09
CA LEU A 202 -9.71 19.92 -1.75
C LEU A 202 -10.69 20.25 -2.89
N PRO A 203 -10.60 19.60 -4.05
CA PRO A 203 -11.55 19.82 -5.13
C PRO A 203 -12.98 19.47 -4.72
N ASP A 204 -13.95 20.20 -5.27
CA ASP A 204 -15.38 19.96 -5.02
C ASP A 204 -15.77 18.50 -5.29
N GLY A 205 -16.53 17.89 -4.38
CA GLY A 205 -16.95 16.49 -4.46
C GLY A 205 -15.89 15.46 -4.01
N SER A 206 -14.69 15.89 -3.62
CA SER A 206 -13.66 14.98 -3.05
C SER A 206 -13.87 14.69 -1.57
N LEU A 207 -14.67 15.52 -0.89
CA LEU A 207 -15.02 15.39 0.52
C LEU A 207 -16.15 14.36 0.68
N ASP A 208 -15.84 13.26 1.36
CA ASP A 208 -16.80 12.30 1.86
C ASP A 208 -16.49 11.93 3.32
N ALA A 209 -17.37 11.15 3.95
CA ALA A 209 -17.23 10.74 5.34
C ALA A 209 -15.98 9.86 5.63
N HIS A 210 -15.24 9.45 4.60
CA HIS A 210 -14.06 8.62 4.74
C HIS A 210 -12.76 9.41 4.62
N LEU A 211 -12.80 10.65 4.12
CA LEU A 211 -11.66 11.53 4.09
C LEU A 211 -11.34 12.02 5.49
N THR A 212 -10.06 12.04 5.86
CA THR A 212 -9.60 12.63 7.11
C THR A 212 -8.82 13.89 6.82
N THR A 213 -9.40 15.06 7.08
CA THR A 213 -8.76 16.35 6.77
C THR A 213 -7.81 16.78 7.88
N ALA A 214 -6.93 17.76 7.60
CA ALA A 214 -6.01 18.25 8.61
C ALA A 214 -6.75 18.79 9.85
N GLU A 215 -7.92 19.39 9.67
CA GLU A 215 -8.77 19.94 10.73
C GLU A 215 -9.17 18.88 11.77
N GLU A 216 -9.40 17.64 11.33
CA GLU A 216 -9.80 16.50 12.16
C GLU A 216 -8.62 15.85 12.90
N GLY A 217 -7.39 16.25 12.61
CA GLY A 217 -6.23 15.80 13.38
C GLY A 217 -6.15 16.42 14.78
N SER A 218 -5.14 16.01 15.53
CA SER A 218 -4.80 16.53 16.85
C SER A 218 -3.43 17.22 16.85
N GLY A 219 -3.19 18.12 17.81
CA GLY A 219 -1.90 18.82 17.94
C GLY A 219 -1.59 19.82 16.82
N PRO A 220 -0.33 20.28 16.70
CA PRO A 220 0.10 21.28 15.72
C PRO A 220 0.15 20.74 14.30
N LEU A 221 -0.13 21.60 13.31
CA LEU A 221 0.07 21.30 11.90
C LEU A 221 1.56 21.31 11.56
N LEU A 222 2.01 20.27 10.87
CA LEU A 222 3.35 20.19 10.32
C LEU A 222 3.26 20.30 8.80
N HIS A 223 3.75 21.40 8.27
CA HIS A 223 3.92 21.59 6.83
C HIS A 223 5.39 21.32 6.48
N ARG A 224 5.65 20.27 5.70
CA ARG A 224 6.99 19.79 5.37
C ARG A 224 7.20 19.79 3.87
N THR A 225 8.27 20.44 3.43
CA THR A 225 8.68 20.45 2.03
C THR A 225 10.02 19.75 1.90
N PHE A 226 10.07 18.74 1.04
CA PHE A 226 11.26 18.00 0.64
C PHE A 226 11.58 18.37 -0.80
N ARG A 227 12.81 18.79 -1.11
CA ARG A 227 13.21 19.13 -2.49
C ARG A 227 14.55 18.53 -2.86
N VAL A 228 14.65 18.07 -4.10
CA VAL A 228 15.89 17.58 -4.70
C VAL A 228 16.02 18.08 -6.14
N LEU A 229 17.23 18.51 -6.50
CA LEU A 229 17.58 18.84 -7.88
C LEU A 229 18.15 17.61 -8.57
N ILE A 230 17.69 17.34 -9.78
CA ILE A 230 18.06 16.18 -10.59
C ILE A 230 18.76 16.68 -11.85
N ARG A 231 20.00 16.25 -12.09
CA ARG A 231 20.72 16.50 -13.35
C ARG A 231 20.89 15.23 -14.18
N GLY A 232 20.94 15.41 -15.50
CA GLY A 232 21.03 14.32 -16.47
C GLY A 232 19.78 13.43 -16.48
N ALA A 233 18.61 13.98 -16.15
CA ALA A 233 17.34 13.27 -16.30
C ALA A 233 17.11 12.89 -17.76
N ARG A 234 16.52 11.72 -18.01
CA ARG A 234 16.17 11.20 -19.34
C ARG A 234 14.71 11.48 -19.70
N VAL A 235 14.01 12.18 -18.83
CA VAL A 235 12.61 12.60 -18.96
C VAL A 235 12.51 14.04 -18.46
N ASP A 236 11.46 14.72 -18.89
CA ASP A 236 11.00 15.99 -18.35
C ASP A 236 10.18 15.77 -17.06
N ALA A 237 9.68 16.86 -16.48
CA ALA A 237 8.84 16.83 -15.28
C ALA A 237 7.60 15.95 -15.46
N ALA A 238 6.89 16.10 -16.57
CA ALA A 238 5.68 15.32 -16.86
C ALA A 238 5.99 13.82 -16.96
N GLY A 239 7.03 13.44 -17.71
CA GLY A 239 7.45 12.05 -17.86
C GLY A 239 7.96 11.42 -16.56
N LEU A 240 8.56 12.20 -15.64
CA LEU A 240 8.86 11.71 -14.30
C LEU A 240 7.58 11.39 -13.53
N VAL A 241 6.62 12.31 -13.52
CA VAL A 241 5.36 12.12 -12.78
C VAL A 241 4.54 10.98 -13.36
N ASP A 242 4.49 10.82 -14.68
CA ASP A 242 3.84 9.69 -15.34
C ASP A 242 4.42 8.34 -14.89
N ARG A 243 5.76 8.24 -14.80
CA ARG A 243 6.43 7.03 -14.31
C ARG A 243 6.12 6.73 -12.85
N LEU A 244 6.01 7.77 -12.02
CA LEU A 244 5.65 7.63 -10.60
C LEU A 244 4.17 7.25 -10.44
N CYS A 245 3.28 7.79 -11.27
CA CYS A 245 1.86 7.47 -11.27
C CYS A 245 1.59 6.04 -11.74
N ALA A 246 2.34 5.56 -12.74
CA ALA A 246 2.23 4.20 -13.24
C ALA A 246 2.61 3.16 -12.18
N ASP A 247 3.61 3.48 -11.35
CA ASP A 247 4.06 2.61 -10.26
C ASP A 247 4.76 3.42 -9.15
N PRO A 248 4.01 3.86 -8.11
CA PRO A 248 4.55 4.61 -6.98
C PRO A 248 5.60 3.82 -6.18
N ASP A 249 5.56 2.48 -6.22
CA ASP A 249 6.53 1.62 -5.52
C ASP A 249 7.94 1.72 -6.11
N ARG A 250 8.11 2.28 -7.31
CA ARG A 250 9.44 2.56 -7.88
C ARG A 250 10.20 3.63 -7.13
N ALA A 251 9.48 4.52 -6.45
CA ALA A 251 10.07 5.56 -5.62
C ALA A 251 9.87 5.32 -4.12
N ALA A 252 8.88 4.53 -3.72
CA ALA A 252 8.75 4.10 -2.34
C ALA A 252 9.99 3.28 -1.90
N PRO A 253 10.53 3.51 -0.69
CA PRO A 253 11.50 2.60 -0.11
C PRO A 253 10.80 1.27 0.20
N SER A 254 10.95 0.29 -0.70
CA SER A 254 10.31 -1.04 -0.63
C SER A 254 10.53 -1.77 0.70
N GLU A 255 11.58 -1.41 1.42
CA GLU A 255 11.93 -1.90 2.75
C GLU A 255 10.94 -1.47 3.85
N VAL A 256 10.22 -0.37 3.64
CA VAL A 256 9.36 0.26 4.65
C VAL A 256 8.01 0.76 4.12
N ALA A 257 7.77 0.78 2.82
CA ALA A 257 6.50 1.20 2.26
C ALA A 257 6.17 0.45 0.96
N SER A 258 4.91 0.01 0.81
CA SER A 258 4.34 -0.36 -0.49
C SER A 258 2.96 0.25 -0.72
N PHE A 259 2.72 0.77 -1.91
CA PHE A 259 1.47 1.38 -2.35
C PHE A 259 0.60 0.32 -3.02
N ARG A 260 -0.45 -0.16 -2.33
CA ARG A 260 -1.41 -1.10 -2.93
C ARG A 260 -2.68 -0.38 -3.31
N LYS A 261 -3.03 -0.41 -4.60
CA LYS A 261 -4.28 0.17 -5.09
C LYS A 261 -5.50 -0.61 -4.58
N LEU A 262 -6.45 0.09 -3.99
CA LEU A 262 -7.73 -0.41 -3.47
C LEU A 262 -8.88 -0.14 -4.44
N ARG A 263 -8.95 1.07 -5.01
CA ARG A 263 -9.99 1.52 -5.94
C ARG A 263 -9.35 2.13 -7.19
N GLY A 264 -9.96 1.90 -8.37
CA GLY A 264 -9.47 2.39 -9.66
C GLY A 264 -8.60 1.40 -10.45
N ARG A 265 -8.24 1.74 -11.68
CA ARG A 265 -7.55 0.83 -12.62
C ARG A 265 -6.05 0.65 -12.30
N LEU A 266 -5.52 -0.58 -12.35
CA LEU A 266 -4.09 -0.82 -12.11
C LEU A 266 -3.20 -0.17 -13.18
N GLY A 267 -2.05 0.37 -12.77
CA GLY A 267 -1.09 1.04 -13.67
C GLY A 267 -1.45 2.49 -14.01
N GLU A 268 -2.53 3.01 -13.43
CA GLU A 268 -2.95 4.40 -13.54
C GLU A 268 -3.04 5.01 -12.15
N LEU A 269 -3.05 6.35 -12.05
CA LEU A 269 -3.30 7.10 -10.83
C LEU A 269 -4.18 8.30 -11.21
N GLN A 270 -5.48 8.18 -10.95
CA GLN A 270 -6.53 9.13 -11.30
C GLN A 270 -7.21 9.67 -10.05
N ALA A 271 -7.78 10.87 -10.15
CA ALA A 271 -8.57 11.44 -9.06
C ALA A 271 -9.72 10.49 -8.66
N GLY A 272 -9.91 10.29 -7.35
CA GLY A 272 -10.87 9.33 -6.79
C GLY A 272 -10.31 7.93 -6.57
N ASP A 273 -9.13 7.60 -7.11
CA ASP A 273 -8.48 6.32 -6.82
C ASP A 273 -8.04 6.24 -5.36
N GLU A 274 -8.15 5.05 -4.78
CA GLU A 274 -7.77 4.81 -3.39
C GLU A 274 -6.62 3.82 -3.32
N TYR A 275 -5.68 4.08 -2.42
CA TYR A 275 -4.51 3.27 -2.17
C TYR A 275 -4.40 3.00 -0.67
N VAL A 276 -3.69 1.93 -0.33
CA VAL A 276 -3.20 1.69 1.01
C VAL A 276 -1.69 1.68 0.99
N VAL A 277 -1.08 2.63 1.70
CA VAL A 277 0.36 2.69 1.96
C VAL A 277 0.65 1.75 3.12
N ARG A 278 1.29 0.62 2.82
CA ARG A 278 1.59 -0.41 3.80
C ARG A 278 2.95 -0.16 4.40
N MET A 279 2.98 0.01 5.72
CA MET A 279 4.20 0.22 6.49
C MET A 279 4.52 -1.01 7.36
N PRO A 280 5.79 -1.24 7.73
CA PRO A 280 6.23 -2.32 8.60
C PRO A 280 5.70 -2.10 10.02
N ALA A 281 4.52 -2.65 10.32
CA ALA A 281 3.81 -2.77 11.60
C ALA A 281 2.30 -3.05 11.35
N PRO A 282 1.38 -3.22 12.33
CA PRO A 282 -0.03 -3.54 12.04
C PRO A 282 -0.83 -2.34 11.50
N TRP A 283 -0.19 -1.42 10.79
CA TRP A 283 -0.76 -0.14 10.39
C TRP A 283 -0.69 0.04 8.88
N SER A 284 -1.74 0.65 8.37
CA SER A 284 -1.92 0.98 6.96
C SER A 284 -2.27 2.44 6.85
N GLY A 285 -1.68 3.16 5.89
CA GLY A 285 -2.08 4.51 5.54
C GLY A 285 -3.01 4.48 4.34
N PRO A 286 -4.34 4.35 4.52
CA PRO A 286 -5.27 4.49 3.41
C PRO A 286 -5.29 5.95 2.94
N VAL A 287 -5.19 6.14 1.63
CA VAL A 287 -5.14 7.45 0.99
C VAL A 287 -5.98 7.45 -0.27
N ARG A 288 -6.49 8.61 -0.64
CA ARG A 288 -7.20 8.84 -1.90
C ARG A 288 -6.46 9.86 -2.74
N VAL A 289 -6.37 9.63 -4.05
CA VAL A 289 -5.90 10.63 -5.01
C VAL A 289 -6.95 11.73 -5.09
N VAL A 290 -6.60 12.94 -4.68
CA VAL A 290 -7.50 14.10 -4.72
C VAL A 290 -7.15 15.05 -5.86
N ALA A 291 -5.94 15.00 -6.37
CA ALA A 291 -5.54 15.77 -7.54
C ALA A 291 -4.49 15.03 -8.37
N ARG A 292 -4.54 15.23 -9.68
CA ARG A 292 -3.53 14.81 -10.65
C ARG A 292 -3.55 15.82 -11.80
N ASP A 293 -2.43 16.49 -12.04
CA ASP A 293 -2.18 17.29 -13.24
C ASP A 293 -1.01 16.68 -14.01
N ALA A 294 -0.45 17.31 -15.06
CA ALA A 294 0.66 16.73 -15.82
C ALA A 294 1.95 16.52 -15.00
N THR A 295 2.23 17.39 -14.03
CA THR A 295 3.52 17.47 -13.31
C THR A 295 3.39 17.28 -11.79
N SER A 296 2.21 16.90 -11.31
CA SER A 296 1.95 16.62 -9.91
C SER A 296 0.80 15.65 -9.67
N PHE A 297 0.81 15.02 -8.51
CA PHE A 297 -0.33 14.29 -7.96
C PHE A 297 -0.39 14.48 -6.45
N ARG A 298 -1.60 14.38 -5.89
CA ARG A 298 -1.84 14.61 -4.48
C ARG A 298 -2.70 13.52 -3.88
N PHE A 299 -2.28 13.04 -2.71
CA PHE A 299 -3.06 12.18 -1.85
C PHE A 299 -3.66 12.97 -0.68
N ALA A 300 -4.87 12.61 -0.28
CA ALA A 300 -5.45 12.95 1.01
C ALA A 300 -5.59 11.69 1.85
N THR A 301 -5.45 11.83 3.17
CA THR A 301 -5.58 10.71 4.10
C THR A 301 -7.05 10.29 4.25
N LEU A 302 -7.27 8.98 4.41
CA LEU A 302 -8.59 8.42 4.72
C LEU A 302 -8.65 7.95 6.18
N ALA A 303 -9.85 7.67 6.67
CA ALA A 303 -10.09 7.12 8.00
C ALA A 303 -9.22 5.88 8.25
N GLY A 304 -8.59 5.83 9.43
CA GLY A 304 -7.63 4.78 9.79
C GLY A 304 -6.18 5.07 9.40
N HIS A 305 -5.90 6.19 8.71
CA HIS A 305 -4.55 6.70 8.54
C HIS A 305 -4.00 7.23 9.87
N ILE A 306 -2.69 7.05 10.11
CA ILE A 306 -1.99 7.53 11.33
C ILE A 306 -1.83 9.06 11.38
N GLU A 307 -2.20 9.72 10.30
CA GLU A 307 -2.12 11.15 10.09
C GLU A 307 -3.39 11.62 9.41
N ALA A 308 -3.68 12.89 9.63
CA ALA A 308 -4.79 13.63 9.07
C ALA A 308 -4.22 14.77 8.23
N GLY A 309 -4.49 14.78 6.92
CA GLY A 309 -3.99 15.81 6.01
C GLY A 309 -3.81 15.40 4.56
N GLN A 310 -2.84 16.05 3.89
CA GLN A 310 -2.59 15.90 2.46
C GLN A 310 -1.09 15.79 2.16
N ILE A 311 -0.75 15.13 1.06
CA ILE A 311 0.62 15.08 0.55
C ILE A 311 0.63 15.20 -0.98
N GLU A 312 1.43 16.13 -1.48
CA GLU A 312 1.63 16.40 -2.90
C GLU A 312 3.04 16.00 -3.36
N PHE A 313 3.10 15.42 -4.54
CA PHE A 313 4.34 15.10 -5.26
C PHE A 313 4.35 15.94 -6.52
N ARG A 314 5.40 16.72 -6.74
CA ARG A 314 5.50 17.65 -7.86
C ARG A 314 6.88 17.60 -8.49
N ALA A 315 6.93 17.63 -9.82
CA ALA A 315 8.14 17.86 -10.59
C ALA A 315 8.04 19.19 -11.34
N ARG A 316 9.17 19.85 -11.57
CA ARG A 316 9.29 21.06 -12.40
C ARG A 316 10.54 20.97 -13.26
N ASP A 317 10.43 21.35 -14.52
CA ASP A 317 11.60 21.59 -15.36
C ASP A 317 12.28 22.88 -14.89
N VAL A 318 13.59 22.82 -14.70
CA VAL A 318 14.40 23.97 -14.27
C VAL A 318 15.65 24.07 -15.14
N ASP A 319 16.32 25.21 -15.11
CA ASP A 319 17.52 25.41 -15.91
C ASP A 319 18.59 24.34 -15.58
N GLY A 320 18.89 23.53 -16.59
CA GLY A 320 19.89 22.46 -16.48
C GLY A 320 19.42 21.18 -15.77
N GLY A 321 18.13 20.98 -15.48
CA GLY A 321 17.64 19.73 -14.88
C GLY A 321 16.16 19.71 -14.51
N LEU A 322 15.83 18.89 -13.51
CA LEU A 322 14.50 18.83 -12.89
C LEU A 322 14.60 19.18 -11.41
N GLU A 323 13.60 19.85 -10.87
CA GLU A 323 13.34 19.86 -9.44
C GLU A 323 12.22 18.87 -9.14
N PHE A 324 12.43 17.96 -8.20
CA PHE A 324 11.37 17.10 -7.66
C PHE A 324 11.14 17.44 -6.19
N GLY A 325 9.87 17.58 -5.82
CA GLY A 325 9.45 17.93 -4.48
C GLY A 325 8.33 17.06 -3.95
N VAL A 326 8.34 16.86 -2.63
CA VAL A 326 7.24 16.28 -1.87
C VAL A 326 6.84 17.31 -0.83
N GLU A 327 5.56 17.64 -0.76
CA GLU A 327 5.01 18.62 0.17
C GLU A 327 3.90 17.97 0.97
N ALA A 328 4.06 17.92 2.29
CA ALA A 328 3.16 17.21 3.19
C ALA A 328 2.62 18.17 4.24
N TRP A 329 1.30 18.17 4.41
CA TRP A 329 0.58 18.88 5.46
C TRP A 329 -0.08 17.83 6.34
N SER A 330 0.43 17.63 7.55
CA SER A 330 -0.12 16.60 8.43
C SER A 330 -0.27 17.06 9.87
N ARG A 331 -1.36 16.60 10.49
CA ARG A 331 -1.57 16.56 11.94
C ARG A 331 -1.66 15.09 12.36
N PRO A 332 -1.18 14.70 13.54
CA PRO A 332 -1.46 13.38 14.11
C PRO A 332 -2.95 13.02 14.03
N GLY A 333 -3.29 11.84 13.52
CA GLY A 333 -4.69 11.41 13.43
C GLY A 333 -5.27 10.94 14.78
N ASP A 334 -6.58 10.74 14.85
CA ASP A 334 -7.26 10.28 16.07
C ASP A 334 -7.25 8.75 16.19
N GLY A 335 -6.27 8.21 16.92
CA GLY A 335 -6.22 6.78 17.21
C GLY A 335 -5.13 6.39 18.21
N PRO A 336 -5.21 5.18 18.82
CA PRO A 336 -4.20 4.69 19.76
C PRO A 336 -2.78 4.65 19.17
N ALA A 337 -2.66 4.60 17.84
CA ALA A 337 -1.39 4.70 17.12
C ALA A 337 -0.73 6.08 17.21
N ALA A 338 -1.52 7.18 17.19
CA ALA A 338 -0.98 8.54 17.35
C ALA A 338 -0.37 8.73 18.74
N VAL A 339 -1.00 8.16 19.77
CA VAL A 339 -0.50 8.18 21.15
C VAL A 339 0.82 7.40 21.31
N VAL A 340 0.98 6.27 20.61
CA VAL A 340 2.21 5.47 20.64
C VAL A 340 3.35 6.18 19.89
N PHE A 341 3.05 6.80 18.74
CA PHE A 341 4.04 7.53 17.95
C PHE A 341 4.48 8.84 18.59
N ASP A 342 3.57 9.55 19.24
CA ASP A 342 3.86 10.80 19.96
C ASP A 342 4.67 10.51 21.24
N ARG A 343 4.34 9.44 21.99
CA ARG A 343 5.09 9.04 23.20
C ARG A 343 6.49 8.50 22.96
N LEU A 344 6.75 7.88 21.80
CA LEU A 344 8.06 7.28 21.51
C LEU A 344 8.98 8.19 20.68
N GLY A 345 8.49 9.31 20.13
CA GLY A 345 9.30 10.22 19.30
C GLY A 345 9.72 9.66 17.92
N ILE A 346 9.33 8.42 17.60
CA ILE A 346 9.75 7.69 16.40
C ILE A 346 9.01 8.19 15.13
N GLY A 347 7.81 8.80 15.27
CA GLY A 347 6.93 9.11 14.13
C GLY A 347 7.47 10.18 13.20
N LYS A 348 8.11 11.21 13.77
CA LYS A 348 8.71 12.32 13.00
C LYS A 348 9.84 11.83 12.08
N GLU A 349 10.65 10.88 12.54
CA GLU A 349 11.80 10.37 11.79
C GLU A 349 11.39 9.40 10.67
N ILE A 350 10.30 8.64 10.84
CA ILE A 350 9.83 7.70 9.79
C ILE A 350 9.32 8.45 8.56
N GLN A 351 8.51 9.50 8.76
CA GLN A 351 8.03 10.34 7.64
C GLN A 351 9.18 11.00 6.88
N LEU A 352 10.07 11.62 7.66
CA LEU A 352 11.25 12.29 7.15
C LEU A 352 12.11 11.32 6.33
N HIS A 353 12.33 10.12 6.88
CA HIS A 353 13.07 9.06 6.21
C HIS A 353 12.39 8.63 4.90
N MET A 354 11.09 8.34 4.95
CA MET A 354 10.33 7.83 3.81
C MET A 354 10.35 8.81 2.63
N TRP A 355 10.03 10.08 2.87
CA TRP A 355 9.96 11.08 1.80
C TRP A 355 11.34 11.50 1.28
N THR A 356 12.36 11.51 2.14
CA THR A 356 13.75 11.68 1.69
C THR A 356 14.17 10.56 0.74
N GLN A 357 13.88 9.30 1.09
CA GLN A 357 14.18 8.17 0.21
C GLN A 357 13.37 8.23 -1.09
N PHE A 358 12.12 8.69 -1.02
CA PHE A 358 11.29 8.90 -2.19
C PHE A 358 11.93 9.90 -3.17
N CYS A 359 12.42 11.05 -2.68
CA CYS A 359 13.16 12.01 -3.50
C CYS A 359 14.42 11.40 -4.14
N LEU A 360 15.22 10.62 -3.39
CA LEU A 360 16.40 9.94 -3.94
C LEU A 360 16.05 8.90 -5.00
N ALA A 361 14.95 8.17 -4.80
CA ALA A 361 14.49 7.18 -5.76
C ALA A 361 13.89 7.84 -7.00
N ALA A 362 13.19 8.97 -6.87
CA ALA A 362 12.71 9.78 -7.99
C ALA A 362 13.86 10.21 -8.93
N CYS A 363 15.04 10.54 -8.39
CA CYS A 363 16.24 10.80 -9.20
C CYS A 363 16.58 9.62 -10.12
N ARG A 364 16.51 8.39 -9.59
CA ARG A 364 16.77 7.15 -10.35
C ARG A 364 15.66 6.85 -11.36
N VAL A 365 14.39 7.09 -11.00
CA VAL A 365 13.23 6.93 -11.89
C VAL A 365 13.32 7.89 -13.08
N ALA A 366 13.79 9.12 -12.85
CA ALA A 366 14.08 10.09 -13.90
C ALA A 366 15.28 9.67 -14.79
N GLY A 367 16.11 8.72 -14.35
CA GLY A 367 17.35 8.34 -15.01
C GLY A 367 18.51 9.31 -14.78
N GLY A 368 18.36 10.23 -13.82
CA GLY A 368 19.35 11.24 -13.46
C GLY A 368 20.02 10.97 -12.11
N ARG A 369 20.70 11.99 -11.58
CA ARG A 369 21.34 11.97 -10.26
C ARG A 369 21.01 13.23 -9.47
N SER A 370 20.92 13.10 -8.15
CA SER A 370 20.74 14.23 -7.24
C SER A 370 21.95 15.17 -7.30
N VAL A 371 21.70 16.48 -7.31
CA VAL A 371 22.71 17.53 -7.20
C VAL A 371 22.48 18.32 -5.92
N GLY A 372 23.52 18.41 -5.07
CA GLY A 372 23.43 19.04 -3.76
C GLY A 372 22.70 18.18 -2.72
N PRO A 373 22.42 18.75 -1.53
CA PRO A 373 21.65 18.09 -0.50
C PRO A 373 20.16 18.05 -0.83
N ILE A 374 19.44 17.10 -0.24
CA ILE A 374 17.98 17.18 -0.15
C ILE A 374 17.66 18.26 0.88
N ARG A 375 16.92 19.27 0.45
CA ARG A 375 16.47 20.35 1.34
C ARG A 375 15.15 19.93 1.96
N VAL A 376 15.12 19.89 3.29
CA VAL A 376 13.91 19.63 4.06
C VAL A 376 13.62 20.84 4.92
N HIS A 377 12.48 21.47 4.66
CA HIS A 377 11.97 22.57 5.47
C HIS A 377 10.73 22.10 6.22
N THR A 378 10.68 22.34 7.53
CA THR A 378 9.50 22.06 8.36
C THR A 378 8.98 23.36 8.96
N ARG A 379 7.73 23.68 8.66
CA ARG A 379 6.95 24.75 9.27
C ARG A 379 6.01 24.11 10.30
N ARG A 380 6.14 24.52 11.56
CA ARG A 380 5.28 24.05 12.66
C ARG A 380 4.29 25.14 13.01
N CYS A 381 3.00 24.92 12.72
CA CYS A 381 1.94 25.87 13.01
C CYS A 381 1.16 25.43 14.24
N ALA A 382 0.90 26.36 15.16
CA ALA A 382 -0.10 26.15 16.20
C ALA A 382 -1.46 25.86 15.54
N TRP A 383 -2.30 25.05 16.21
CA TRP A 383 -3.65 24.75 15.73
C TRP A 383 -4.70 25.03 16.80
N PRO A 384 -5.73 25.86 16.51
CA PRO A 384 -5.91 26.61 15.27
C PRO A 384 -4.77 27.63 15.05
N PRO A 385 -4.43 27.98 13.80
CA PRO A 385 -3.38 28.96 13.53
C PRO A 385 -3.71 30.29 14.20
N THR A 386 -2.71 30.90 14.84
CA THR A 386 -2.82 32.28 15.32
C THR A 386 -3.13 33.18 14.12
N PRO A 387 -4.07 34.15 14.25
CA PRO A 387 -4.48 35.04 13.15
C PRO A 387 -3.33 35.74 12.44
#